data_AF-A0A0Q9HXD9-F1
#
_entry.id   AF-A0A0Q9HXD9-F1
#
_cell.length_a   1.000
_cell.length_b   1.000
_cell.length_c   1.000
_cell.angle_alpha   90.00
_cell.angle_beta   90.00
_cell.angle_gamma   90.00
#
_symmetry.space_group_name_H-M   'P 1'
#
loop_
_entity.id
_entity.type
_entity.pdbx_description
1 polymer ?
#
loop_
_entity_poly.entity_id
_entity_poly.type
_entity_poly.pdbx_seq_one_letter_code
_entity_poly.pdbx_strand_id
1 'polypeptide(L)'
;MATIRKLRGRWQAQVRRRGMPPRAKSFDQKTDAEKWARSLESELDRCGSMPDTRVAESTTLREILARYIIEVSPRKRSAATEISRIKALMRRPICHRTLSLLSTSDLATYRDDRLKTVAPATVTKELNSLSHAIDTAMRDWGIHLHKNPVKLVRRPAAPKGRNRRLVADEEQRLLDAADSGRNEVMRDLIILAIETGMRRGELLSLDWSHINLESRVAHLPLTKNGESRDVPLSTRATMVLQRLRESQGAPSSGRPLPTSQSAVVQAWGHLCGRAGITGLHFHDLRHEAVSRLFEKGFNVIEVGSISGHRELRMLARYTHLRASDLVDRLR
;
A
#
# COMPACT_ATOMS: atom_id res chain seq x y z
N MET A 1 41.47 19.22 14.34
CA MET A 1 41.66 19.07 15.79
C MET A 1 40.73 20.01 16.53
N ALA A 2 39.86 19.44 17.34
CA ALA A 2 38.93 20.14 18.19
C ALA A 2 39.64 20.79 19.38
N THR A 3 39.30 22.04 19.67
CA THR A 3 39.76 22.77 20.85
C THR A 3 38.63 22.79 21.87
N ILE A 4 38.89 22.36 23.10
CA ILE A 4 37.90 22.38 24.19
C ILE A 4 38.38 23.39 25.22
N ARG A 5 37.53 24.38 25.52
CA ARG A 5 37.84 25.46 26.46
C ARG A 5 36.66 25.76 27.36
N LYS A 6 36.92 26.25 28.57
CA LYS A 6 35.87 26.68 29.49
C LYS A 6 35.56 28.17 29.24
N LEU A 7 34.30 28.49 28.92
CA LEU A 7 33.85 29.84 28.61
C LEU A 7 32.56 30.16 29.37
N ARG A 8 32.56 31.23 30.18
CA ARG A 8 31.39 31.68 30.97
C ARG A 8 30.71 30.54 31.77
N GLY A 9 31.50 29.73 32.46
CA GLY A 9 31.01 28.62 33.29
C GLY A 9 30.64 27.33 32.54
N ARG A 10 30.60 27.33 31.20
CA ARG A 10 30.26 26.17 30.37
C ARG A 10 31.47 25.67 29.57
N TRP A 11 31.48 24.40 29.20
CA TRP A 11 32.51 23.79 28.35
C TRP A 11 32.19 23.99 26.88
N GLN A 12 32.97 24.80 26.19
CA GLN A 12 32.83 25.05 24.76
C GLN A 12 33.80 24.16 23.98
N ALA A 13 33.26 23.29 23.13
CA ALA A 13 34.02 22.59 22.10
C ALA A 13 33.98 23.39 20.80
N GLN A 14 35.14 23.62 20.17
CA GLN A 14 35.30 24.31 18.91
C GLN A 14 36.07 23.43 17.92
N VAL A 15 35.49 23.15 16.75
CA VAL A 15 36.15 22.38 15.69
C VAL A 15 36.50 23.29 14.52
N ARG A 16 37.78 23.26 14.11
CA ARG A 16 38.31 24.04 12.99
C ARG A 16 38.93 23.09 11.95
N ARG A 17 38.55 23.24 10.68
CA ARG A 17 39.12 22.51 9.53
C ARG A 17 39.26 23.47 8.34
N ARG A 18 40.30 23.25 7.52
CA ARG A 18 40.61 24.10 6.35
C ARG A 18 39.44 24.07 5.36
N GLY A 19 38.99 25.25 4.92
CA GLY A 19 37.86 25.40 3.97
C GLY A 19 36.46 25.44 4.60
N MET A 20 36.33 25.47 5.94
CA MET A 20 35.04 25.54 6.63
C MET A 20 35.03 26.59 7.76
N PRO A 21 33.89 27.28 8.00
CA PRO A 21 33.77 28.20 9.13
C PRO A 21 33.85 27.45 10.47
N PRO A 22 34.48 28.03 11.51
CA PRO A 22 34.64 27.38 12.81
C PRO A 22 33.28 27.18 13.49
N ARG A 23 32.95 25.94 13.90
CA ARG A 23 31.76 25.66 14.73
C ARG A 23 32.14 25.49 16.18
N ALA A 24 31.35 26.09 17.06
CA ALA A 24 31.50 25.96 18.50
C ALA A 24 30.14 25.68 19.16
N LYS A 25 30.12 24.74 20.11
CA LYS A 25 28.93 24.43 20.94
C LYS A 25 29.33 24.36 22.40
N SER A 26 28.48 24.89 23.27
CA SER A 26 28.72 24.92 24.72
C SER A 26 27.88 23.86 25.43
N PHE A 27 28.48 23.21 26.41
CA PHE A 27 27.95 22.10 27.19
C PHE A 27 28.17 22.34 28.68
N ASP A 28 27.40 21.66 29.53
CA ASP A 28 27.55 21.78 30.98
C ASP A 28 28.68 20.88 31.51
N GLN A 29 28.90 19.73 30.87
CA GLN A 29 29.98 18.79 31.21
C GLN A 29 31.08 18.76 30.13
N LYS A 30 32.33 18.56 30.57
CA LYS A 30 33.51 18.43 29.68
C LYS A 30 33.43 17.18 28.81
N THR A 31 32.95 16.08 29.37
CA THR A 31 32.78 14.77 28.73
C THR A 31 31.82 14.85 27.53
N ASP A 32 30.74 15.62 27.64
CA ASP A 32 29.79 15.82 26.55
C ASP A 32 30.39 16.68 25.42
N ALA A 33 31.18 17.70 25.79
CA ALA A 33 31.92 18.52 24.83
C ALA A 33 32.95 17.67 24.05
N GLU A 34 33.65 16.75 24.71
CA GLU A 34 34.59 15.81 24.11
C GLU A 34 33.90 14.79 23.19
N LYS A 35 32.80 14.18 23.63
CA LYS A 35 32.02 13.23 22.81
C LYS A 35 31.45 13.91 21.56
N TRP A 36 30.90 15.12 21.71
CA TRP A 36 30.41 15.89 20.59
C TRP A 36 31.54 16.22 19.61
N ALA A 37 32.70 16.68 20.10
CA ALA A 37 33.85 16.98 19.27
C ALA A 37 34.36 15.76 18.48
N ARG A 38 34.48 14.59 19.12
CA ARG A 38 34.93 13.35 18.47
C ARG A 38 33.93 12.81 17.45
N SER A 39 32.64 12.87 17.77
CA SER A 39 31.57 12.49 16.82
C SER A 39 31.62 13.39 15.59
N LEU A 40 31.83 14.69 15.81
CA LEU A 40 31.88 15.72 14.79
C LEU A 40 33.13 15.59 13.90
N GLU A 41 34.30 15.26 14.47
CA GLU A 41 35.51 14.95 13.70
C GLU A 41 35.39 13.63 12.92
N SER A 42 34.80 12.59 13.52
CA SER A 42 34.60 11.29 12.83
C SER A 42 33.63 11.39 11.64
N GLU A 43 32.66 12.29 11.71
CA GLU A 43 31.73 12.57 10.62
C GLU A 43 32.37 13.43 9.53
N LEU A 44 33.21 14.40 9.89
CA LEU A 44 34.04 15.16 8.95
C LEU A 44 35.00 14.28 8.15
N ASP A 45 35.58 13.28 8.80
CA ASP A 45 36.52 12.36 8.17
C ASP A 45 35.81 11.38 7.22
N ARG A 46 34.54 11.03 7.49
CA ARG A 46 33.74 10.19 6.58
C ARG A 46 33.17 10.91 5.37
N CYS A 47 32.70 12.15 5.53
CA CYS A 47 31.88 12.82 4.50
C CYS A 47 32.62 13.89 3.70
N GLY A 48 33.86 14.27 4.07
CA GLY A 48 34.65 15.30 3.37
C GLY A 48 34.13 16.74 3.54
N SER A 49 32.84 16.92 3.86
CA SER A 49 32.20 18.16 4.29
C SER A 49 31.22 17.88 5.44
N MET A 50 30.89 18.92 6.21
CA MET A 50 29.84 18.80 7.23
C MET A 50 28.46 18.81 6.60
N PRO A 51 27.57 17.91 7.04
CA PRO A 51 26.15 18.10 6.84
C PRO A 51 25.66 19.34 7.61
N ASP A 52 25.01 20.29 6.94
CA ASP A 52 24.42 21.45 7.64
C ASP A 52 23.16 21.03 8.41
N THR A 53 23.33 20.71 9.69
CA THR A 53 22.24 20.30 10.59
C THR A 53 21.28 21.42 10.98
N ARG A 54 21.62 22.69 10.70
CA ARG A 54 20.76 23.84 11.06
C ARG A 54 19.38 23.74 10.42
N VAL A 55 19.33 23.26 9.18
CA VAL A 55 18.08 23.06 8.46
C VAL A 55 17.23 21.98 9.17
N ALA A 56 17.83 20.88 9.61
CA ALA A 56 17.11 19.84 10.37
C ALA A 56 16.63 20.30 11.76
N GLU A 57 17.33 21.27 12.36
CA GLU A 57 16.96 21.86 13.66
C GLU A 57 15.79 22.84 13.55
N SER A 58 15.65 23.56 12.43
CA SER A 58 14.53 24.47 12.20
C SER A 58 13.33 23.79 11.52
N THR A 59 13.57 22.78 10.69
CA THR A 59 12.52 22.18 9.86
C THR A 59 11.72 21.15 10.65
N THR A 60 10.40 21.34 10.65
CA THR A 60 9.47 20.43 11.31
C THR A 60 9.06 19.27 10.41
N LEU A 61 8.65 18.15 11.01
CA LEU A 61 8.08 17.04 10.26
C LEU A 61 6.83 17.47 9.45
N ARG A 62 6.04 18.42 9.95
CA ARG A 62 4.90 19.00 9.25
C ARG A 62 5.31 19.68 7.94
N GLU A 63 6.39 20.46 7.94
CA GLU A 63 6.89 21.16 6.75
C GLU A 63 7.38 20.19 5.67
N ILE A 64 8.11 19.15 6.08
CA ILE A 64 8.51 18.04 5.20
C ILE A 64 7.29 17.41 4.54
N LEU A 65 6.27 17.09 5.33
CA LEU A 65 5.05 16.47 4.81
C LEU A 65 4.27 17.41 3.90
N ALA A 66 4.21 18.71 4.21
CA ALA A 66 3.58 19.72 3.37
C ALA A 66 4.26 19.82 2.00
N ARG A 67 5.59 19.83 1.97
CA ARG A 67 6.36 19.79 0.73
C ARG A 67 6.17 18.46 -0.02
N TYR A 68 6.15 17.35 0.72
CA TYR A 68 6.00 16.00 0.16
C TYR A 68 4.67 15.78 -0.56
N ILE A 69 3.57 16.35 -0.06
CA ILE A 69 2.25 16.25 -0.71
C ILE A 69 2.15 17.06 -2.00
N ILE A 70 3.03 18.05 -2.19
CA ILE A 70 3.07 18.90 -3.39
C ILE A 70 4.03 18.29 -4.43
N GLU A 71 5.25 17.93 -4.02
CA GLU A 71 6.30 17.56 -4.98
C GLU A 71 6.32 16.07 -5.35
N VAL A 72 6.00 15.19 -4.38
CA VAL A 72 6.22 13.74 -4.54
C VAL A 72 4.91 12.98 -4.64
N SER A 73 3.98 13.20 -3.71
CA SER A 73 2.73 12.44 -3.64
C SER A 73 1.90 12.50 -4.93
N PRO A 74 1.81 13.63 -5.68
CA PRO A 74 1.04 13.71 -6.92
C PRO A 74 1.59 12.83 -8.04
N ARG A 75 2.90 12.55 -8.04
CA ARG A 75 3.55 11.65 -8.99
C ARG A 75 3.24 10.18 -8.72
N LYS A 76 2.66 9.87 -7.56
CA LYS A 76 2.31 8.50 -7.19
C LYS A 76 0.89 8.15 -7.64
N ARG A 77 0.71 6.90 -8.06
CA ARG A 77 -0.60 6.35 -8.45
C ARG A 77 -1.65 6.38 -7.31
N SER A 78 -1.20 6.41 -6.06
CA SER A 78 -2.06 6.49 -4.86
C SER A 78 -2.16 7.91 -4.28
N ALA A 79 -1.88 8.94 -5.08
CA ALA A 79 -1.80 10.34 -4.65
C ALA A 79 -2.98 10.75 -3.74
N ALA A 80 -4.22 10.64 -4.22
CA ALA A 80 -5.39 11.12 -3.49
C ALA A 80 -5.52 10.52 -2.08
N THR A 81 -5.41 9.20 -1.95
CA THR A 81 -5.52 8.51 -0.65
C THR A 81 -4.31 8.77 0.24
N GLU A 82 -3.11 8.86 -0.33
CA GLU A 82 -1.90 9.18 0.44
C GLU A 82 -1.94 10.63 0.95
N ILE A 83 -2.29 11.59 0.10
CA ILE A 83 -2.42 13.00 0.46
C ILE A 83 -3.46 13.17 1.57
N SER A 84 -4.63 12.52 1.47
CA SER A 84 -5.65 12.56 2.52
C SER A 84 -5.12 12.02 3.85
N ARG A 85 -4.40 10.89 3.82
CA ARG A 85 -3.76 10.30 5.02
C ARG A 85 -2.70 11.23 5.61
N ILE A 86 -1.82 11.80 4.77
CA ILE A 86 -0.77 12.72 5.23
C ILE A 86 -1.37 13.98 5.82
N LYS A 87 -2.42 14.56 5.21
CA LYS A 87 -3.15 15.71 5.77
C LYS A 87 -3.73 15.41 7.16
N ALA A 88 -4.30 14.22 7.36
CA ALA A 88 -4.78 13.80 8.68
C ALA A 88 -3.62 13.59 9.69
N LEU A 89 -2.49 13.06 9.21
CA LEU A 89 -1.28 12.85 10.00
C LEU A 89 -0.66 14.18 10.45
N MET A 90 -0.62 15.19 9.58
CA MET A 90 -0.07 16.53 9.86
C MET A 90 -0.78 17.28 11.00
N ARG A 91 -1.97 16.84 11.41
CA ARG A 91 -2.72 17.39 12.56
C ARG A 91 -2.28 16.80 13.90
N ARG A 92 -1.35 15.85 13.90
CA ARG A 92 -0.93 15.11 15.11
C ARG A 92 0.28 15.79 15.77
N PRO A 93 0.43 15.71 17.11
CA PRO A 93 1.50 16.37 17.85
C PRO A 93 2.92 16.06 17.36
N ILE A 94 3.16 14.82 16.91
CA ILE A 94 4.46 14.39 16.38
C ILE A 94 4.94 15.23 15.19
N CYS A 95 4.03 15.83 14.41
CA CYS A 95 4.38 16.64 13.25
C CYS A 95 4.93 18.03 13.62
N HIS A 96 4.73 18.49 14.86
CA HIS A 96 5.27 19.77 15.34
C HIS A 96 6.72 19.64 15.82
N ARG A 97 7.25 18.43 15.95
CA ARG A 97 8.66 18.22 16.28
C ARG A 97 9.55 18.54 15.08
N THR A 98 10.69 19.15 15.37
CA THR A 98 11.79 19.33 14.42
C THR A 98 12.43 17.98 14.11
N LEU A 99 13.02 17.84 12.92
CA LEU A 99 13.63 16.58 12.52
C LEU A 99 14.80 16.18 13.42
N SER A 100 15.53 17.14 13.98
CA SER A 100 16.60 16.89 14.95
C SER A 100 16.11 16.31 16.27
N LEU A 101 14.89 16.67 16.70
CA LEU A 101 14.26 16.20 17.94
C LEU A 101 13.35 14.99 17.73
N LEU A 102 13.18 14.53 16.48
CA LEU A 102 12.34 13.38 16.17
C LEU A 102 13.06 12.09 16.54
N SER A 103 12.72 11.54 17.70
CA SER A 103 13.32 10.30 18.19
C SER A 103 12.56 9.04 17.75
N THR A 104 13.21 7.89 17.86
CA THR A 104 12.56 6.58 17.69
C THR A 104 11.45 6.35 18.73
N SER A 105 11.62 6.88 19.94
CA SER A 105 10.66 6.78 21.04
C SER A 105 9.37 7.54 20.73
N ASP A 106 9.48 8.74 20.13
CA ASP A 106 8.32 9.54 19.73
C ASP A 106 7.48 8.80 18.68
N LEU A 107 8.14 8.18 17.71
CA LEU A 107 7.48 7.41 16.66
C LEU A 107 6.87 6.10 17.18
N ALA A 108 7.49 5.46 18.17
CA ALA A 108 6.94 4.30 18.85
C ALA A 108 5.68 4.68 19.65
N THR A 109 5.73 5.79 20.39
CA THR A 109 4.57 6.35 21.11
C THR A 109 3.43 6.66 20.15
N TYR A 110 3.74 7.33 19.05
CA TYR A 110 2.77 7.58 17.97
C TYR A 110 2.17 6.28 17.42
N ARG A 111 2.99 5.26 17.12
CA ARG A 111 2.50 3.95 16.67
C ARG A 111 1.50 3.36 17.67
N ASP A 112 1.86 3.33 18.95
CA ASP A 112 1.07 2.68 20.00
C ASP A 112 -0.24 3.42 20.26
N ASP A 113 -0.23 4.75 20.24
CA ASP A 113 -1.45 5.55 20.33
C ASP A 113 -2.35 5.38 19.10
N ARG A 114 -1.78 5.25 17.91
CA ARG A 114 -2.56 4.98 16.70
C ARG A 114 -3.17 3.59 16.73
N LEU A 115 -2.47 2.58 17.25
CA LEU A 115 -3.00 1.21 17.37
C LEU A 115 -4.23 1.13 18.29
N LYS A 116 -4.42 2.07 19.23
CA LYS A 116 -5.65 2.16 20.05
C LYS A 116 -6.90 2.54 19.24
N THR A 117 -6.74 3.15 18.07
CA THR A 117 -7.84 3.77 17.32
C THR A 117 -7.98 3.28 15.88
N VAL A 118 -6.94 2.69 15.30
CA VAL A 118 -6.97 2.17 13.92
C VAL A 118 -6.29 0.83 13.77
N ALA A 119 -6.66 0.11 12.71
CA ALA A 119 -6.06 -1.17 12.38
C ALA A 119 -4.54 -1.08 12.11
N PRO A 120 -3.77 -2.15 12.42
CA PRO A 120 -2.32 -2.20 12.19
C PRO A 120 -1.87 -1.82 10.77
N ALA A 121 -2.65 -2.22 9.75
CA ALA A 121 -2.36 -1.90 8.36
C ALA A 121 -2.38 -0.40 8.06
N THR A 122 -3.23 0.38 8.76
CA THR A 122 -3.29 1.84 8.61
C THR A 122 -2.05 2.47 9.21
N VAL A 123 -1.63 2.05 10.41
CA VAL A 123 -0.42 2.54 11.07
C VAL A 123 0.83 2.24 10.23
N THR A 124 0.93 1.03 9.66
CA THR A 124 2.03 0.69 8.75
C THR A 124 2.08 1.60 7.53
N LYS A 125 0.93 1.96 6.95
CA LYS A 125 0.85 2.90 5.82
C LYS A 125 1.24 4.33 6.22
N GLU A 126 0.84 4.79 7.40
CA GLU A 126 1.24 6.09 7.97
C GLU A 126 2.77 6.14 8.14
N LEU A 127 3.36 5.13 8.79
CA LEU A 127 4.81 5.01 8.98
C LEU A 127 5.58 4.84 7.65
N ASN A 128 4.99 4.24 6.61
CA ASN A 128 5.62 4.18 5.28
C ASN A 128 5.71 5.56 4.62
N SER A 129 4.62 6.34 4.67
CA SER A 129 4.62 7.71 4.14
C SER A 129 5.61 8.59 4.91
N LEU A 130 5.67 8.48 6.24
CA LEU A 130 6.68 9.17 7.07
C LEU A 130 8.11 8.78 6.69
N SER A 131 8.39 7.48 6.59
CA SER A 131 9.72 6.98 6.24
C SER A 131 10.17 7.52 4.89
N HIS A 132 9.30 7.46 3.87
CA HIS A 132 9.66 7.93 2.54
C HIS A 132 9.81 9.46 2.50
N ALA A 133 8.97 10.21 3.20
CA ALA A 133 9.09 11.67 3.24
C ALA A 133 10.43 12.11 3.85
N ILE A 134 10.87 11.45 4.92
CA ILE A 134 12.18 11.71 5.54
C ILE A 134 13.32 11.26 4.62
N ASP A 135 13.22 10.10 3.97
CA ASP A 135 14.24 9.65 3.01
C ASP A 135 14.37 10.62 1.82
N THR A 136 13.26 11.15 1.29
CA THR A 136 13.26 12.19 0.26
C THR A 136 13.91 13.47 0.78
N ALA A 137 13.56 13.91 1.99
CA ALA A 137 14.16 15.10 2.59
C ALA A 137 15.69 14.98 2.71
N MET A 138 16.16 13.79 3.10
CA MET A 138 17.59 13.49 3.24
C MET A 138 18.34 13.44 1.92
N ARG A 139 17.71 12.92 0.85
CA ARG A 139 18.36 12.72 -0.45
C ARG A 139 18.23 13.91 -1.38
N ASP A 140 17.05 14.50 -1.44
CA ASP A 140 16.67 15.42 -2.52
C ASP A 140 16.54 16.87 -2.02
N TRP A 141 16.32 17.08 -0.72
CA TRP A 141 16.10 18.43 -0.14
C TRP A 141 17.27 18.94 0.70
N GLY A 142 18.39 18.21 0.72
CA GLY A 142 19.61 18.61 1.43
C GLY A 142 19.47 18.64 2.96
N ILE A 143 18.49 17.92 3.51
CA ILE A 143 18.25 17.90 4.96
C ILE A 143 19.01 16.74 5.58
N HIS A 144 20.11 17.07 6.25
CA HIS A 144 21.00 16.05 6.74
C HIS A 144 20.55 15.50 8.11
N LEU A 145 20.34 14.19 8.15
CA LEU A 145 20.10 13.41 9.36
C LEU A 145 21.04 12.19 9.35
N HIS A 146 21.56 11.77 10.50
CA HIS A 146 22.44 10.59 10.56
C HIS A 146 21.74 9.31 10.07
N LYS A 147 20.44 9.18 10.37
CA LYS A 147 19.61 8.05 9.97
C LYS A 147 18.13 8.44 10.02
N ASN A 148 17.32 7.75 9.24
CA ASN A 148 15.87 7.87 9.31
C ASN A 148 15.33 7.14 10.56
N PRO A 149 14.79 7.86 11.57
CA PRO A 149 14.35 7.23 12.82
C PRO A 149 13.16 6.30 12.62
N VAL A 150 12.35 6.49 11.57
CA VAL A 150 11.16 5.66 11.27
C VAL A 150 11.55 4.23 10.90
N LYS A 151 12.73 4.03 10.30
CA LYS A 151 13.23 2.69 9.92
C LYS A 151 13.61 1.83 11.12
N LEU A 152 13.87 2.45 12.27
CA LEU A 152 14.25 1.77 13.50
C LEU A 152 13.04 1.37 14.35
N VAL A 153 11.85 1.86 14.01
CA VAL A 153 10.62 1.56 14.73
C VAL A 153 10.08 0.21 14.28
N ARG A 154 9.87 -0.69 15.24
CA ARG A 154 9.20 -1.97 14.98
C ARG A 154 7.82 -1.74 14.40
N ARG A 155 7.56 -2.33 13.23
CA ARG A 155 6.27 -2.25 12.55
C ARG A 155 5.24 -3.12 13.25
N PRO A 156 3.96 -2.70 13.29
CA PRO A 156 2.87 -3.58 13.69
C PRO A 156 2.83 -4.83 12.81
N ALA A 157 2.45 -5.97 13.39
CA ALA A 157 2.21 -7.16 12.61
C ALA A 157 1.11 -6.89 11.57
N ALA A 158 1.38 -7.25 10.32
CA ALA A 158 0.34 -7.21 9.31
C ALA A 158 -0.79 -8.18 9.71
N PRO A 159 -2.07 -7.79 9.52
CA PRO A 159 -3.16 -8.72 9.76
C PRO A 159 -3.00 -9.94 8.85
N LYS A 160 -3.41 -11.11 9.34
CA LYS A 160 -3.48 -12.31 8.52
C LYS A 160 -4.39 -12.03 7.30
N GLY A 161 -4.03 -12.60 6.15
CA GLY A 161 -4.88 -12.54 4.97
C GLY A 161 -6.25 -13.15 5.26
N ARG A 162 -7.29 -12.63 4.60
CA ARG A 162 -8.64 -13.22 4.65
C ARG A 162 -8.67 -14.50 3.83
N ASN A 163 -9.31 -15.54 4.37
CA ASN A 163 -9.56 -16.83 3.72
C ASN A 163 -11.07 -17.11 3.57
N ARG A 164 -11.90 -16.05 3.54
CA ARG A 164 -13.34 -16.18 3.38
C ARG A 164 -13.66 -16.63 1.96
N ARG A 165 -14.39 -17.73 1.82
CA ARG A 165 -14.89 -18.32 0.57
C ARG A 165 -16.40 -18.39 0.61
N LEU A 166 -17.09 -18.47 -0.53
CA LEU A 166 -18.53 -18.69 -0.55
C LEU A 166 -18.85 -20.06 0.06
N VAL A 167 -19.91 -20.14 0.88
CA VAL A 167 -20.31 -21.36 1.59
C VAL A 167 -21.73 -21.74 1.22
N ALA A 168 -21.98 -23.04 1.03
CA ALA A 168 -23.31 -23.59 0.75
C ALA A 168 -24.01 -22.86 -0.42
N ASP A 169 -25.12 -22.20 -0.14
CA ASP A 169 -26.00 -21.52 -1.09
C ASP A 169 -25.70 -20.02 -1.25
N GLU A 170 -24.63 -19.51 -0.64
CA GLU A 170 -24.34 -18.07 -0.61
C GLU A 170 -24.18 -17.46 -2.00
N GLU A 171 -23.62 -18.18 -2.98
CA GLU A 171 -23.56 -17.69 -4.35
C GLU A 171 -24.97 -17.42 -4.89
N GLN A 172 -25.88 -18.38 -4.72
CA GLN A 172 -27.25 -18.26 -5.22
C GLN A 172 -27.99 -17.14 -4.49
N ARG A 173 -27.89 -17.07 -3.16
CA ARG A 173 -28.49 -15.97 -2.38
C ARG A 173 -27.98 -14.59 -2.78
N LEU A 174 -26.70 -14.45 -3.13
CA LEU A 174 -26.14 -13.20 -3.65
C LEU A 174 -26.75 -12.82 -4.99
N LEU A 175 -26.93 -13.80 -5.87
CA LEU A 175 -27.50 -13.60 -7.20
C LEU A 175 -28.99 -13.25 -7.12
N ASP A 176 -29.76 -13.96 -6.31
CA ASP A 176 -31.18 -13.67 -6.07
C ASP A 176 -31.37 -12.28 -5.44
N ALA A 177 -30.52 -11.93 -4.47
CA ALA A 177 -30.52 -10.60 -3.87
C ALA A 177 -30.10 -9.51 -4.86
N ALA A 178 -29.27 -9.83 -5.87
CA ALA A 178 -28.92 -8.88 -6.93
C ALA A 178 -30.13 -8.64 -7.85
N ASP A 179 -30.85 -9.70 -8.23
CA ASP A 179 -32.03 -9.64 -9.09
C ASP A 179 -33.17 -8.86 -8.45
N SER A 180 -33.36 -9.00 -7.14
CA SER A 180 -34.37 -8.25 -6.40
C SER A 180 -33.96 -6.79 -6.11
N GLY A 181 -32.76 -6.38 -6.53
CA GLY A 181 -32.18 -5.07 -6.26
C GLY A 181 -32.41 -4.06 -7.37
N ARG A 182 -32.23 -2.77 -7.08
CA ARG A 182 -32.28 -1.68 -8.08
C ARG A 182 -31.00 -1.54 -8.91
N ASN A 183 -29.93 -2.28 -8.58
CA ASN A 183 -28.64 -2.14 -9.24
C ASN A 183 -28.39 -3.35 -10.14
N GLU A 184 -28.81 -3.22 -11.38
CA GLU A 184 -28.76 -4.26 -12.42
C GLU A 184 -27.33 -4.75 -12.71
N VAL A 185 -26.32 -3.91 -12.46
CA VAL A 185 -24.89 -4.22 -12.71
C VAL A 185 -24.34 -5.24 -11.71
N MET A 186 -24.93 -5.36 -10.51
CA MET A 186 -24.34 -6.16 -9.43
C MET A 186 -24.33 -7.65 -9.72
N ARG A 187 -25.40 -8.19 -10.33
CA ARG A 187 -25.47 -9.61 -10.70
C ARG A 187 -24.28 -9.97 -11.60
N ASP A 188 -24.10 -9.18 -12.64
CA ASP A 188 -23.13 -9.44 -13.69
C ASP A 188 -21.72 -9.26 -13.18
N LEU A 189 -21.52 -8.23 -12.35
CA LEU A 189 -20.26 -7.99 -11.68
C LEU A 189 -19.87 -9.14 -10.73
N ILE A 190 -20.83 -9.76 -10.03
CA ILE A 190 -20.58 -10.93 -9.17
C ILE A 190 -20.14 -12.12 -10.00
N ILE A 191 -20.89 -12.44 -11.05
CA ILE A 191 -20.58 -13.58 -11.94
C ILE A 191 -19.20 -13.38 -12.55
N LEU A 192 -18.93 -12.22 -13.14
CA LEU A 192 -17.63 -11.94 -13.75
C LEU A 192 -16.48 -11.97 -12.73
N ALA A 193 -16.70 -11.52 -11.49
CA ALA A 193 -15.68 -11.60 -10.45
C ALA A 193 -15.32 -13.05 -10.08
N ILE A 194 -16.32 -13.94 -9.97
CA ILE A 194 -16.14 -15.35 -9.64
C ILE A 194 -15.52 -16.12 -10.82
N GLU A 195 -15.95 -15.83 -12.04
CA GLU A 195 -15.53 -16.58 -13.22
C GLU A 195 -14.14 -16.19 -13.74
N THR A 196 -13.74 -14.92 -13.59
CA THR A 196 -12.47 -14.40 -14.14
C THR A 196 -11.37 -14.24 -13.09
N GLY A 197 -11.75 -14.10 -11.82
CA GLY A 197 -10.83 -13.76 -10.74
C GLY A 197 -10.15 -12.40 -10.89
N MET A 198 -10.60 -11.52 -11.79
CA MET A 198 -10.04 -10.19 -11.97
C MET A 198 -10.17 -9.33 -10.69
N ARG A 199 -9.26 -8.36 -10.51
CA ARG A 199 -9.40 -7.37 -9.44
C ARG A 199 -10.63 -6.50 -9.75
N ARG A 200 -11.35 -6.05 -8.72
CA ARG A 200 -12.49 -5.10 -8.88
C ARG A 200 -12.14 -3.91 -9.78
N GLY A 201 -10.94 -3.34 -9.62
CA GLY A 201 -10.51 -2.22 -10.46
C GLY A 201 -10.38 -2.59 -11.94
N GLU A 202 -9.93 -3.82 -12.24
CA GLU A 202 -9.77 -4.36 -13.59
C GLU A 202 -11.16 -4.63 -14.22
N LEU A 203 -12.08 -5.24 -13.47
CA LEU A 203 -13.48 -5.46 -13.91
C LEU A 203 -14.18 -4.15 -14.30
N LEU A 204 -13.99 -3.10 -13.50
CA LEU A 204 -14.63 -1.80 -13.72
C LEU A 204 -13.92 -0.91 -14.75
N SER A 205 -12.69 -1.25 -15.12
CA SER A 205 -11.93 -0.54 -16.15
C SER A 205 -11.86 -1.30 -17.48
N LEU A 206 -12.49 -2.47 -17.56
CA LEU A 206 -12.54 -3.27 -18.77
C LEU A 206 -13.28 -2.49 -19.86
N ASP A 207 -12.79 -2.60 -21.10
CA ASP A 207 -13.36 -1.93 -22.27
C ASP A 207 -13.71 -2.96 -23.33
N TRP A 208 -14.82 -2.75 -24.05
CA TRP A 208 -15.27 -3.63 -25.14
C TRP A 208 -14.21 -3.82 -26.22
N SER A 209 -13.36 -2.82 -26.48
CA SER A 209 -12.25 -2.90 -27.44
C SER A 209 -11.18 -3.92 -27.06
N HIS A 210 -11.16 -4.38 -25.80
CA HIS A 210 -10.21 -5.36 -25.28
C HIS A 210 -10.85 -6.74 -25.02
N ILE A 211 -12.10 -6.95 -25.45
CA ILE A 211 -12.79 -8.23 -25.27
C ILE A 211 -12.99 -8.89 -26.63
N ASN A 212 -12.39 -10.06 -26.81
CA ASN A 212 -12.69 -10.93 -27.92
C ASN A 212 -13.61 -12.06 -27.42
N LEU A 213 -14.89 -11.98 -27.76
CA LEU A 213 -15.90 -12.99 -27.38
C LEU A 213 -15.76 -14.29 -28.17
N GLU A 214 -15.22 -14.25 -29.39
CA GLU A 214 -14.99 -15.44 -30.23
C GLU A 214 -13.88 -16.31 -29.66
N SER A 215 -12.72 -15.71 -29.38
CA SER A 215 -11.61 -16.41 -28.72
C SER A 215 -11.80 -16.58 -27.22
N ARG A 216 -12.84 -15.96 -26.63
CA ARG A 216 -13.14 -15.92 -25.19
C ARG A 216 -11.97 -15.42 -24.36
N VAL A 217 -11.37 -14.31 -24.80
CA VAL A 217 -10.23 -13.67 -24.11
C VAL A 217 -10.53 -12.20 -23.85
N ALA A 218 -10.28 -11.76 -22.62
CA ALA A 218 -10.26 -10.35 -22.26
C ALA A 218 -8.81 -9.90 -22.03
N HIS A 219 -8.36 -8.93 -22.83
CA HIS A 219 -7.06 -8.29 -22.67
C HIS A 219 -7.15 -7.22 -21.59
N LEU A 220 -6.23 -7.25 -20.62
CA LEU A 220 -6.10 -6.19 -19.63
C LEU A 220 -4.87 -5.34 -19.99
N PRO A 221 -5.06 -4.21 -20.70
CA PRO A 221 -3.95 -3.31 -21.00
C PRO A 221 -3.41 -2.76 -19.67
N LEU A 222 -2.09 -2.70 -19.56
CA LEU A 222 -1.29 -2.27 -18.40
C LEU A 222 -2.13 -1.84 -17.17
N THR A 223 -2.44 -2.81 -16.31
CA THR A 223 -3.31 -2.54 -15.16
C THR A 223 -2.58 -1.68 -14.12
N LYS A 224 -3.36 -1.02 -13.26
CA LYS A 224 -2.90 -0.12 -12.18
C LYS A 224 -1.73 -0.65 -11.31
N ASN A 225 -1.48 -1.97 -11.29
CA ASN A 225 -0.44 -2.64 -10.48
C ASN A 225 0.38 -3.73 -11.21
N GLY A 226 0.26 -3.91 -12.52
CA GLY A 226 0.88 -5.07 -13.16
C GLY A 226 0.92 -5.02 -14.68
N GLU A 227 1.79 -5.86 -15.22
CA GLU A 227 1.97 -6.14 -16.64
C GLU A 227 0.63 -6.39 -17.35
N SER A 228 0.62 -6.12 -18.65
CA SER A 228 -0.48 -6.54 -19.52
C SER A 228 -0.64 -8.05 -19.40
N ARG A 229 -1.90 -8.50 -19.34
CA ARG A 229 -2.18 -9.93 -19.36
C ARG A 229 -3.52 -10.21 -20.01
N ASP A 230 -3.64 -11.42 -20.53
CA ASP A 230 -4.87 -11.95 -21.06
C ASP A 230 -5.56 -12.81 -20.02
N VAL A 231 -6.88 -12.65 -19.92
CA VAL A 231 -7.71 -13.41 -19.00
C VAL A 231 -8.69 -14.26 -19.82
N PRO A 232 -8.61 -15.59 -19.72
CA PRO A 232 -9.57 -16.47 -20.37
C PRO A 232 -10.95 -16.30 -19.74
N LEU A 233 -11.99 -16.30 -20.56
CA LEU A 233 -13.37 -16.17 -20.16
C LEU A 233 -14.03 -17.55 -20.15
N SER A 234 -14.61 -17.92 -19.01
CA SER A 234 -15.44 -19.13 -18.94
C SER A 234 -16.71 -18.96 -19.80
N THR A 235 -17.37 -20.06 -20.15
CA THR A 235 -18.65 -20.01 -20.88
C THR A 235 -19.66 -19.12 -20.17
N ARG A 236 -19.71 -19.16 -18.83
CA ARG A 236 -20.61 -18.33 -18.03
C ARG A 236 -20.23 -16.84 -18.08
N ALA A 237 -18.95 -16.52 -18.03
CA ALA A 237 -18.48 -15.13 -18.22
C ALA A 237 -18.80 -14.61 -19.62
N THR A 238 -18.58 -15.41 -20.66
CA THR A 238 -18.88 -15.07 -22.04
C THR A 238 -20.37 -14.79 -22.24
N MET A 239 -21.26 -15.64 -21.70
CA MET A 239 -22.72 -15.41 -21.78
C MET A 239 -23.13 -14.08 -21.14
N VAL A 240 -22.59 -13.74 -19.97
CA VAL A 240 -22.87 -12.46 -19.31
C VAL A 240 -22.41 -11.29 -20.16
N LEU A 241 -21.19 -11.33 -20.69
CA LEU A 241 -20.64 -10.27 -21.53
C LEU A 241 -21.38 -10.15 -22.86
N GLN A 242 -21.78 -11.26 -23.47
CA GLN A 242 -22.54 -11.24 -24.71
C GLN A 242 -23.91 -10.57 -24.51
N ARG A 243 -24.66 -10.95 -23.47
CA ARG A 243 -25.93 -10.31 -23.13
C ARG A 243 -25.76 -8.82 -22.84
N LEU A 244 -24.72 -8.44 -22.08
CA LEU A 244 -24.42 -7.02 -21.81
C LEU A 244 -24.11 -6.24 -23.08
N ARG A 245 -23.37 -6.86 -24.01
CA ARG A 245 -23.01 -6.25 -25.29
C ARG A 245 -24.26 -6.03 -26.15
N GLU A 246 -25.14 -7.01 -26.21
CA GLU A 246 -26.42 -6.92 -26.93
C GLU A 246 -27.32 -5.83 -26.32
N SER A 247 -27.48 -5.81 -24.99
CA SER A 247 -28.30 -4.78 -24.32
C SER A 247 -27.77 -3.35 -24.48
N GLN A 248 -26.47 -3.21 -24.75
CA GLN A 248 -25.80 -1.91 -24.96
C GLN A 248 -25.74 -1.51 -26.45
N GLY A 249 -26.36 -2.28 -27.36
CA GLY A 249 -26.37 -1.96 -28.80
C GLY A 249 -25.10 -2.37 -29.54
N ALA A 250 -24.49 -3.50 -29.16
CA ALA A 250 -23.30 -4.07 -29.77
C ALA A 250 -22.10 -3.09 -29.87
N PRO A 251 -21.71 -2.41 -28.78
CA PRO A 251 -20.63 -1.43 -28.82
C PRO A 251 -19.29 -2.07 -29.22
N SER A 252 -18.45 -1.26 -29.88
CA SER A 252 -17.05 -1.56 -30.18
C SER A 252 -16.08 -1.04 -29.11
N SER A 253 -16.51 -0.11 -28.27
CA SER A 253 -15.74 0.49 -27.17
C SER A 253 -16.65 0.91 -26.02
N GLY A 254 -16.07 1.19 -24.85
CA GLY A 254 -16.81 1.54 -23.64
C GLY A 254 -16.82 0.42 -22.61
N ARG A 255 -17.32 0.73 -21.41
CA ARG A 255 -17.25 -0.19 -20.27
C ARG A 255 -18.43 -1.15 -20.25
N PRO A 256 -18.20 -2.48 -20.17
CA PRO A 256 -19.28 -3.45 -19.96
C PRO A 256 -20.09 -3.16 -18.69
N LEU A 257 -19.43 -2.68 -17.64
CA LEU A 257 -20.00 -2.38 -16.33
C LEU A 257 -19.76 -0.89 -16.00
N PRO A 258 -20.61 0.04 -16.46
CA PRO A 258 -20.40 1.49 -16.30
C PRO A 258 -20.76 1.94 -14.87
N THR A 259 -20.00 1.47 -13.87
CA THR A 259 -20.19 1.83 -12.46
C THR A 259 -18.89 2.25 -11.79
N SER A 260 -18.99 2.93 -10.65
CA SER A 260 -17.84 3.42 -9.89
C SER A 260 -17.47 2.46 -8.77
N GLN A 261 -16.20 2.50 -8.34
CA GLN A 261 -15.76 1.68 -7.20
C GLN A 261 -16.52 2.00 -5.91
N SER A 262 -16.88 3.26 -5.67
CA SER A 262 -17.67 3.67 -4.51
C SER A 262 -19.08 3.11 -4.56
N ALA A 263 -19.74 3.16 -5.73
CA ALA A 263 -21.07 2.59 -5.91
C ALA A 263 -21.08 1.08 -5.64
N VAL A 264 -20.08 0.34 -6.13
CA VAL A 264 -19.94 -1.10 -5.84
C VAL A 264 -19.76 -1.38 -4.35
N VAL A 265 -18.93 -0.58 -3.65
CA VAL A 265 -18.71 -0.78 -2.20
C VAL A 265 -20.00 -0.56 -1.41
N GLN A 266 -20.76 0.48 -1.74
CA GLN A 266 -22.03 0.77 -1.09
C GLN A 266 -23.07 -0.31 -1.39
N ALA A 267 -23.25 -0.66 -2.68
CA ALA A 267 -24.19 -1.68 -3.11
C ALA A 267 -23.89 -3.05 -2.50
N TRP A 268 -22.60 -3.42 -2.37
CA TRP A 268 -22.19 -4.69 -1.78
C TRP A 268 -22.66 -4.89 -0.34
N GLY A 269 -22.59 -3.84 0.48
CA GLY A 269 -23.04 -3.89 1.87
C GLY A 269 -24.54 -4.18 1.97
N HIS A 270 -25.34 -3.46 1.19
CA HIS A 270 -26.80 -3.67 1.13
C HIS A 270 -27.16 -5.04 0.56
N LEU A 271 -26.44 -5.49 -0.47
CA LEU A 271 -26.63 -6.80 -1.09
C LEU A 271 -26.36 -7.94 -0.09
N CYS A 272 -25.25 -7.88 0.65
CA CYS A 272 -24.95 -8.88 1.69
C CYS A 272 -26.01 -8.87 2.80
N GLY A 273 -26.49 -7.68 3.20
CA GLY A 273 -27.58 -7.55 4.17
C GLY A 273 -28.86 -8.23 3.70
N ARG A 274 -29.26 -8.02 2.45
CA ARG A 274 -30.44 -8.66 1.84
C ARG A 274 -30.28 -10.17 1.69
N ALA A 275 -29.09 -10.62 1.31
CA ALA A 275 -28.77 -12.05 1.16
C ALA A 275 -28.60 -12.76 2.52
N GLY A 276 -28.59 -12.04 3.64
CA GLY A 276 -28.32 -12.62 4.96
C GLY A 276 -26.88 -13.15 5.11
N ILE A 277 -25.91 -12.51 4.47
CA ILE A 277 -24.52 -12.94 4.44
C ILE A 277 -23.67 -12.00 5.29
N THR A 278 -22.94 -12.58 6.24
CA THR A 278 -22.06 -11.82 7.13
C THR A 278 -20.59 -12.05 6.79
N GLY A 279 -19.79 -11.00 6.98
CA GLY A 279 -18.34 -11.08 6.88
C GLY A 279 -17.79 -11.39 5.48
N LEU A 280 -18.57 -11.26 4.40
CA LEU A 280 -18.12 -11.42 3.02
C LEU A 280 -17.84 -10.06 2.37
N HIS A 281 -16.61 -9.85 1.89
CA HIS A 281 -16.23 -8.67 1.11
C HIS A 281 -16.24 -9.00 -0.38
N PHE A 282 -16.50 -8.00 -1.22
CA PHE A 282 -16.47 -8.18 -2.68
C PHE A 282 -15.15 -8.79 -3.18
N HIS A 283 -14.02 -8.42 -2.57
CA HIS A 283 -12.72 -8.96 -2.96
C HIS A 283 -12.52 -10.44 -2.58
N ASP A 284 -13.34 -10.97 -1.67
CA ASP A 284 -13.32 -12.40 -1.36
C ASP A 284 -13.85 -13.23 -2.56
N LEU A 285 -14.64 -12.65 -3.48
CA LEU A 285 -15.03 -13.32 -4.74
C LEU A 285 -13.82 -13.65 -5.63
N ARG A 286 -12.77 -12.82 -5.60
CA ARG A 286 -11.51 -13.15 -6.27
C ARG A 286 -10.77 -14.28 -5.56
N HIS A 287 -10.87 -14.36 -4.24
CA HIS A 287 -10.30 -15.48 -3.47
C HIS A 287 -11.03 -16.79 -3.82
N GLU A 288 -12.35 -16.73 -3.95
CA GLU A 288 -13.19 -17.82 -4.42
C GLU A 288 -12.80 -18.26 -5.84
N ALA A 289 -12.72 -17.33 -6.79
CA ALA A 289 -12.32 -17.61 -8.17
C ALA A 289 -10.97 -18.35 -8.26
N VAL A 290 -9.96 -17.84 -7.55
CA VAL A 290 -8.62 -18.45 -7.52
C VAL A 290 -8.66 -19.85 -6.91
N SER A 291 -9.47 -20.06 -5.86
CA SER A 291 -9.64 -21.38 -5.25
C SER A 291 -10.28 -22.37 -6.23
N ARG A 292 -11.32 -21.94 -6.96
CA ARG A 292 -11.98 -22.77 -7.99
C ARG A 292 -11.04 -23.15 -9.13
N LEU A 293 -10.09 -22.28 -9.50
CA LEU A 293 -9.10 -22.64 -10.52
C LEU A 293 -8.19 -23.78 -10.04
N PHE A 294 -7.74 -23.76 -8.79
CA PHE A 294 -6.98 -24.88 -8.24
C PHE A 294 -7.81 -26.17 -8.14
N GLU A 295 -9.08 -26.07 -7.73
CA GLU A 295 -10.01 -27.21 -7.69
C GLU A 295 -10.26 -27.82 -9.08
N LYS A 296 -10.24 -27.00 -10.13
CA LYS A 296 -10.28 -27.44 -11.53
C LYS A 296 -8.95 -28.05 -12.03
N GLY A 297 -7.92 -28.13 -11.18
CA GLY A 297 -6.65 -28.78 -11.48
C GLY A 297 -5.60 -27.89 -12.16
N PHE A 298 -5.83 -26.58 -12.30
CA PHE A 298 -4.84 -25.66 -12.85
C PHE A 298 -3.60 -25.59 -11.96
N ASN A 299 -2.43 -25.50 -12.59
CA ASN A 299 -1.17 -25.39 -11.87
C ASN A 299 -0.90 -23.94 -11.40
N VAL A 300 0.07 -23.77 -10.50
CA VAL A 300 0.36 -22.48 -9.85
C VAL A 300 0.73 -21.39 -10.87
N ILE A 301 1.39 -21.75 -11.97
CA ILE A 301 1.80 -20.81 -13.02
C ILE A 301 0.57 -20.34 -13.79
N GLU A 302 -0.28 -21.27 -14.24
CA GLU A 302 -1.52 -20.95 -14.95
C GLU A 302 -2.44 -20.06 -14.11
N VAL A 303 -2.66 -20.43 -12.85
CA VAL A 303 -3.46 -19.62 -11.93
C VAL A 303 -2.82 -18.24 -11.72
N GLY A 304 -1.50 -18.17 -11.60
CA GLY A 304 -0.74 -16.93 -11.51
C GLY A 304 -0.96 -16.02 -12.71
N SER A 305 -0.89 -16.56 -13.92
CA SER A 305 -1.12 -15.85 -15.18
C SER A 305 -2.56 -15.34 -15.29
N ILE A 306 -3.56 -16.18 -15.02
CA ILE A 306 -4.99 -15.79 -15.09
C ILE A 306 -5.30 -14.70 -14.05
N SER A 307 -4.96 -14.98 -12.79
CA SER A 307 -5.31 -14.08 -11.69
C SER A 307 -4.41 -12.84 -11.64
N GLY A 308 -3.22 -12.84 -12.24
CA GLY A 308 -2.28 -11.72 -12.20
C GLY A 308 -1.60 -11.55 -10.84
N HIS A 309 -1.19 -12.65 -10.20
CA HIS A 309 -0.31 -12.61 -9.02
C HIS A 309 1.15 -12.54 -9.48
N ARG A 310 1.86 -11.48 -9.08
CA ARG A 310 3.26 -11.25 -9.46
C ARG A 310 4.24 -12.26 -8.85
N GLU A 311 3.98 -12.68 -7.61
CA GLU A 311 4.83 -13.61 -6.89
C GLU A 311 4.03 -14.86 -6.55
N LEU A 312 4.53 -16.02 -6.98
CA LEU A 312 3.84 -17.30 -6.78
C LEU A 312 3.64 -17.65 -5.30
N ARG A 313 4.49 -17.14 -4.39
CA ARG A 313 4.29 -17.29 -2.94
C ARG A 313 2.94 -16.76 -2.44
N MET A 314 2.33 -15.79 -3.14
CA MET A 314 0.99 -15.30 -2.80
C MET A 314 -0.10 -16.36 -3.06
N LEU A 315 0.18 -17.34 -3.91
CA LEU A 315 -0.71 -18.45 -4.23
C LEU A 315 -0.53 -19.65 -3.29
N ALA A 316 0.53 -19.70 -2.49
CA ALA A 316 0.84 -20.84 -1.62
C ALA A 316 -0.30 -21.19 -0.64
N ARG A 317 -1.13 -20.21 -0.27
CA ARG A 317 -2.30 -20.42 0.60
C ARG A 317 -3.45 -21.19 -0.06
N TYR A 318 -3.45 -21.33 -1.39
CA TYR A 318 -4.46 -22.08 -2.13
C TYR A 318 -3.98 -23.48 -2.50
N THR A 319 -2.67 -23.72 -2.44
CA THR A 319 -2.03 -24.98 -2.81
C THR A 319 -1.94 -25.94 -1.62
N HIS A 320 -2.86 -25.84 -0.64
CA HIS A 320 -2.95 -26.83 0.44
C HIS A 320 -3.50 -28.14 -0.14
N LEU A 321 -2.67 -28.79 -0.95
CA LEU A 321 -2.87 -30.13 -1.47
C LEU A 321 -2.97 -31.05 -0.24
N ARG A 322 -4.12 -31.68 -0.05
CA ARG A 322 -4.19 -32.76 0.95
C ARG A 322 -3.43 -33.94 0.36
N ALA A 323 -2.67 -34.65 1.18
CA ALA A 323 -1.94 -35.84 0.73
C ALA A 323 -2.87 -36.85 0.06
N SER A 324 -4.13 -36.94 0.51
CA SER A 324 -5.21 -37.73 -0.09
C SER A 324 -5.44 -37.41 -1.57
N ASP A 325 -5.39 -36.13 -1.95
CA ASP A 325 -5.70 -35.66 -3.30
C ASP A 325 -4.56 -35.96 -4.28
N LEU A 326 -3.38 -36.31 -3.75
CA LEU A 326 -2.20 -36.69 -4.53
C LEU A 326 -2.07 -38.20 -4.72
N VAL A 327 -2.79 -39.01 -3.94
CA VAL A 327 -2.73 -40.49 -4.03
C VAL A 327 -3.17 -40.95 -5.42
N ASP A 328 -4.25 -40.37 -5.95
CA ASP A 328 -4.78 -40.73 -7.26
C ASP A 328 -3.87 -40.28 -8.42
N ARG A 329 -2.99 -39.30 -8.19
CA ARG A 329 -2.02 -38.80 -9.17
C ARG A 329 -0.72 -39.59 -9.22
N LEU A 330 -0.48 -40.50 -8.28
CA LEU A 330 0.71 -41.35 -8.20
C LEU A 330 0.48 -42.77 -8.74
N ARG A 331 -0.71 -43.06 -9.27
CA ARG A 331 -1.04 -44.33 -9.95
C ARG A 331 -0.69 -44.28 -11.42
#